data_AF-A0A1F7L7C8-F1
#
_entry.id   AF-A0A1F7L7C8-F1
#
_cell.length_a   1.000
_cell.length_b   1.000
_cell.length_c   1.000
_cell.angle_alpha   90.00
_cell.angle_beta   90.00
_cell.angle_gamma   90.00
#
_symmetry.space_group_name_H-M   'P 1'
#
loop_
_entity.id
_entity.type
_entity.pdbx_description
1 polymer ?
#
loop_
_entity_poly.entity_id
_entity_poly.type
_entity_poly.pdbx_seq_one_letter_code
_entity_poly.pdbx_strand_id
1 'polypeptide(L)'
;MSIYATMWRLKFPSHGDDYTGCGWIEVIAQGVPAHIGAPTPGFANGGEDPFASFLPPAIFVPANDDGQTMRAVVFVTQATRKGTDRSAQEYVSPLLVLSGLEYSTITFGDLHERICDALRGDRPRLVAESLGPDGRLRLLFEDGSVQDIESGQPSGRAPS
;
A
#
# COMPACT_ATOMS: atom_id res chain seq x y z
N MET A 1 -11.63 7.64 -17.72
CA MET A 1 -11.08 6.28 -17.53
C MET A 1 -9.91 6.32 -16.56
N SER A 2 -9.59 5.21 -15.89
CA SER A 2 -8.50 5.11 -14.90
C SER A 2 -7.24 4.54 -15.53
N ILE A 3 -6.06 5.00 -15.11
CA ILE A 3 -4.76 4.42 -15.55
C ILE A 3 -4.34 3.16 -14.76
N TYR A 4 -5.14 2.78 -13.76
CA TYR A 4 -4.86 1.68 -12.86
C TYR A 4 -5.77 0.48 -13.11
N ALA A 5 -5.20 -0.72 -13.06
CA ALA A 5 -5.91 -1.99 -13.06
C ALA A 5 -5.73 -2.68 -11.70
N THR A 6 -6.83 -3.09 -11.06
CA THR A 6 -6.75 -3.83 -9.78
C THR A 6 -6.13 -5.21 -10.01
N MET A 7 -5.10 -5.53 -9.23
CA MET A 7 -4.44 -6.83 -9.25
C MET A 7 -5.01 -7.75 -8.17
N TRP A 8 -5.04 -7.26 -6.93
CA TRP A 8 -5.55 -8.00 -5.78
C TRP A 8 -6.02 -7.07 -4.67
N ARG A 9 -6.76 -7.66 -3.71
CA ARG A 9 -7.24 -7.02 -2.48
C ARG A 9 -7.02 -7.99 -1.33
N LEU A 10 -6.25 -7.58 -0.33
CA LEU A 10 -5.90 -8.42 0.82
C LEU A 10 -6.07 -7.64 2.13
N LYS A 11 -6.20 -8.36 3.25
CA LYS A 11 -6.29 -7.74 4.58
C LYS A 11 -4.92 -7.71 5.26
N PHE A 12 -4.63 -6.60 5.91
CA PHE A 12 -3.44 -6.37 6.73
C PHE A 12 -3.85 -5.84 8.10
N PRO A 13 -3.01 -5.98 9.16
CA PRO A 13 -3.25 -5.31 10.42
C PRO A 13 -3.34 -3.80 10.21
N SER A 14 -4.38 -3.16 10.74
CA SER A 14 -4.70 -1.74 10.43
C SER A 14 -3.60 -0.75 10.82
N HIS A 15 -2.72 -1.15 11.74
CA HIS A 15 -1.58 -0.38 12.21
C HIS A 15 -0.24 -1.08 11.97
N GLY A 16 -0.20 -2.05 11.06
CA GLY A 16 1.04 -2.74 10.67
C GLY A 16 1.52 -3.86 11.61
N ASP A 17 0.96 -3.98 12.81
CA ASP A 17 1.34 -4.99 13.79
C ASP A 17 0.18 -5.95 14.08
N ASP A 18 0.46 -7.26 13.98
CA ASP A 18 -0.47 -8.33 14.30
C ASP A 18 -0.42 -8.65 15.80
N TYR A 19 -1.58 -8.61 16.46
CA TYR A 19 -1.75 -8.96 17.87
C TYR A 19 -3.20 -9.34 18.14
N THR A 20 -3.42 -9.98 19.29
CA THR A 20 -4.76 -10.44 19.68
C THR A 20 -5.74 -9.26 19.78
N GLY A 21 -6.72 -9.22 18.88
CA GLY A 21 -7.75 -8.17 18.83
C GLY A 21 -7.39 -6.94 17.98
N CYS A 22 -6.31 -7.00 17.19
CA CYS A 22 -5.97 -5.92 16.27
C CYS A 22 -7.06 -5.71 15.19
N GLY A 23 -7.18 -4.46 14.73
CA GLY A 23 -8.02 -4.12 13.58
C GLY A 23 -7.41 -4.64 12.28
N TRP A 24 -8.25 -4.79 11.25
CA TRP A 24 -7.83 -5.19 9.91
C TRP A 24 -8.26 -4.13 8.89
N ILE A 25 -7.38 -3.83 7.93
CA ILE A 25 -7.66 -2.93 6.81
C ILE A 25 -7.46 -3.64 5.49
N GLU A 26 -8.29 -3.31 4.51
CA GLU A 26 -8.13 -3.79 3.14
C GLU A 26 -7.10 -2.92 2.39
N VAL A 27 -6.07 -3.57 1.86
CA VAL A 27 -5.09 -2.98 0.95
C VAL A 27 -5.35 -3.50 -0.46
N ILE A 28 -5.34 -2.57 -1.42
CA ILE A 28 -5.59 -2.82 -2.84
C ILE A 28 -4.28 -2.55 -3.58
N ALA A 29 -3.77 -3.56 -4.28
CA ALA A 29 -2.67 -3.36 -5.23
C ALA A 29 -3.24 -3.08 -6.62
N GLN A 30 -2.75 -2.02 -7.24
CA GLN A 30 -3.16 -1.63 -8.57
C GLN A 30 -1.96 -1.42 -9.49
N GLY A 31 -2.00 -2.11 -10.62
CA GLY A 31 -0.99 -2.03 -11.65
C GLY A 31 -1.20 -0.85 -12.59
N VAL A 32 -0.10 -0.24 -13.00
CA VAL A 32 -0.05 0.71 -14.10
C VAL A 32 0.67 0.04 -15.27
N PRO A 33 -0.01 -0.23 -16.41
CA PRO A 33 0.61 -0.86 -17.57
C PRO A 33 1.78 -0.08 -18.14
N ALA A 34 2.74 -0.77 -18.78
CA ALA A 34 3.96 -0.17 -19.32
C ALA A 34 3.71 0.96 -20.35
N HIS A 35 2.65 0.86 -21.15
CA HIS A 35 2.32 1.85 -22.19
C HIS A 35 1.84 3.21 -21.63
N ILE A 36 1.53 3.29 -20.34
CA ILE A 36 1.08 4.53 -19.71
C ILE A 36 2.25 5.50 -19.57
N GLY A 37 2.22 6.58 -20.35
CA GLY A 37 3.28 7.60 -20.40
C GLY A 37 4.52 7.16 -21.19
N ALA A 38 4.47 6.04 -21.91
CA ALA A 38 5.60 5.53 -22.67
C ALA A 38 6.00 6.48 -23.81
N PRO A 39 7.31 6.74 -24.01
CA PRO A 39 7.80 7.56 -25.12
C PRO A 39 7.78 6.84 -26.48
N THR A 40 7.26 5.61 -26.54
CA THR A 40 7.23 4.79 -27.76
C THR A 40 6.33 5.44 -28.83
N PRO A 41 6.79 5.58 -30.09
CA PRO A 41 5.97 6.07 -31.19
C PRO A 41 4.69 5.24 -31.34
N GLY A 42 3.53 5.91 -31.34
CA GLY A 42 2.20 5.25 -31.35
C GLY A 42 1.48 5.22 -29.99
N PHE A 43 2.21 5.41 -28.89
CA PHE A 43 1.65 5.60 -27.54
C PHE A 43 1.96 6.97 -26.94
N ALA A 44 3.07 7.59 -27.38
CA ALA A 44 3.43 8.95 -27.00
C ALA A 44 2.50 9.97 -27.67
N ASN A 45 1.82 10.80 -26.87
CA ASN A 45 1.03 11.94 -27.37
C ASN A 45 1.90 13.14 -27.82
N GLY A 46 3.14 12.90 -28.25
CA GLY A 46 4.06 13.95 -28.71
C GLY A 46 4.52 14.94 -27.63
N GLY A 47 4.34 14.64 -26.34
CA GLY A 47 4.72 15.49 -25.21
C GLY A 47 5.40 14.73 -24.07
N GLU A 48 5.84 15.46 -23.04
CA GLU A 48 6.41 14.89 -21.82
C GLU A 48 5.41 13.97 -21.09
N ASP A 49 5.92 12.97 -20.37
CA ASP A 49 5.11 12.00 -19.63
C ASP A 49 4.25 12.70 -18.55
N PRO A 50 2.91 12.74 -18.70
CA PRO A 50 2.04 13.50 -17.79
C PRO A 50 1.96 12.89 -16.39
N PHE A 51 2.50 11.68 -16.19
CA PHE A 51 2.45 10.96 -14.93
C PHE A 51 3.81 10.90 -14.23
N ALA A 52 4.87 11.44 -14.84
CA ALA A 52 6.24 11.40 -14.31
C ALA A 52 6.41 12.05 -12.92
N SER A 53 5.49 12.93 -12.54
CA SER A 53 5.53 13.63 -11.24
C SER A 53 5.08 12.78 -10.05
N PHE A 54 4.41 11.64 -10.28
CA PHE A 54 3.88 10.79 -9.20
C PHE A 54 3.97 9.27 -9.47
N LEU A 55 4.47 8.86 -10.64
CA LEU A 55 4.78 7.47 -10.94
C LEU A 55 6.28 7.30 -11.19
N PRO A 56 6.83 6.09 -10.96
CA PRO A 56 8.16 5.71 -11.43
C PRO A 56 8.35 6.04 -12.91
N PRO A 57 9.59 6.27 -13.39
CA PRO A 57 9.85 6.62 -14.78
C PRO A 57 9.17 5.67 -15.78
N ALA A 58 8.67 6.23 -16.88
CA ALA A 58 8.10 5.42 -17.96
C ALA A 58 9.16 4.47 -18.53
N ILE A 59 8.73 3.26 -18.88
CA ILE A 59 9.58 2.22 -19.46
C ILE A 59 9.29 2.07 -20.96
N PHE A 60 10.29 1.65 -21.73
CA PHE A 60 10.10 1.37 -23.14
C PHE A 60 9.27 0.10 -23.30
N VAL A 61 8.17 0.19 -24.07
CA VAL A 61 7.34 -0.97 -24.39
C VAL A 61 7.93 -1.66 -25.62
N PRO A 62 8.45 -2.90 -25.51
CA PRO A 62 8.90 -3.64 -26.69
C PRO A 62 7.72 -3.95 -27.62
N ALA A 63 7.96 -4.00 -28.92
CA ALA A 63 6.91 -4.21 -29.93
C ALA A 63 6.13 -5.54 -29.80
N ASN A 64 6.64 -6.46 -28.98
CA ASN A 64 6.07 -7.78 -28.73
C ASN A 64 5.66 -7.97 -27.26
N ASP A 65 5.42 -6.87 -26.53
CA ASP A 65 4.91 -6.90 -25.16
C ASP A 65 3.57 -7.64 -25.13
N ASP A 66 3.46 -8.65 -24.26
CA ASP A 66 2.25 -9.44 -24.04
C ASP A 66 1.20 -8.68 -23.20
N GLY A 67 1.47 -7.42 -22.89
CA GLY A 67 0.61 -6.54 -22.09
C GLY A 67 0.72 -6.79 -20.60
N GLN A 68 1.61 -7.67 -20.14
CA GLN A 68 1.81 -7.96 -18.71
C GLN A 68 2.91 -7.09 -18.09
N THR A 69 3.75 -6.45 -18.90
CA THR A 69 4.78 -5.55 -18.38
C THR A 69 4.13 -4.35 -17.71
N MET A 70 4.50 -4.10 -16.45
CA MET A 70 3.98 -2.99 -15.68
C MET A 70 5.02 -1.90 -15.51
N ARG A 71 4.59 -0.66 -15.60
CA ARG A 71 5.39 0.51 -15.22
C ARG A 71 5.51 0.58 -13.70
N ALA A 72 4.39 0.40 -12.99
CA ALA A 72 4.32 0.57 -11.55
C ALA A 72 3.24 -0.29 -10.90
N VAL A 73 3.37 -0.49 -9.59
CA VAL A 73 2.30 -0.97 -8.70
C VAL A 73 2.10 0.03 -7.59
N VAL A 74 0.86 0.50 -7.45
CA VAL A 74 0.45 1.43 -6.41
C VAL A 74 -0.42 0.70 -5.40
N PHE A 75 -0.09 0.86 -4.12
CA PHE A 75 -0.82 0.24 -3.01
C PHE A 75 -1.63 1.32 -2.30
N VAL A 76 -2.91 1.07 -2.13
CA VAL A 76 -3.86 2.01 -1.54
C VAL A 76 -4.79 1.31 -0.55
N THR A 77 -5.41 2.09 0.33
CA THR A 77 -6.56 1.63 1.12
C THR A 77 -7.83 2.23 0.56
N GLN A 78 -8.99 1.78 1.03
CA GLN A 78 -10.26 2.42 0.70
C GLN A 78 -10.34 3.90 1.13
N ALA A 79 -9.56 4.30 2.14
CA ALA A 79 -9.49 5.68 2.60
C ALA A 79 -8.55 6.56 1.74
N THR A 80 -7.73 5.96 0.88
CA THR A 80 -6.79 6.72 0.04
C THR A 80 -7.55 7.50 -1.03
N ARG A 81 -7.56 8.83 -0.88
CA ARG A 81 -8.20 9.73 -1.84
C ARG A 81 -7.43 9.77 -3.17
N LYS A 82 -8.17 9.60 -4.26
CA LYS A 82 -7.72 9.85 -5.63
C LYS A 82 -8.14 11.25 -6.09
N GLY A 83 -7.26 11.93 -6.83
CA GLY A 83 -7.46 13.26 -7.38
C GLY A 83 -6.77 14.34 -6.54
N THR A 84 -5.62 14.80 -7.06
CA THR A 84 -4.90 16.01 -6.63
C THR A 84 -5.23 17.17 -7.58
N ASP A 85 -4.85 18.39 -7.20
CA ASP A 85 -4.99 19.58 -8.07
C ASP A 85 -4.15 19.46 -9.35
N ARG A 86 -3.07 18.67 -9.28
CA ARG A 86 -2.19 18.38 -10.42
C ARG A 86 -2.79 17.36 -11.37
N SER A 87 -3.42 16.31 -10.84
CA SER A 87 -3.96 15.23 -11.66
C SER A 87 -5.11 14.50 -10.98
N ALA A 88 -6.21 14.35 -11.71
CA ALA A 88 -7.35 13.52 -11.31
C ALA A 88 -6.99 12.02 -11.18
N GLN A 89 -5.84 11.59 -11.73
CA GLN A 89 -5.36 10.21 -11.64
C GLN A 89 -4.42 9.98 -10.45
N GLU A 90 -3.90 11.02 -9.84
CA GLU A 90 -2.93 10.88 -8.75
C GLU A 90 -3.61 10.54 -7.43
N TYR A 91 -2.99 9.67 -6.62
CA TYR A 91 -3.40 9.45 -5.24
C TYR A 91 -2.70 10.46 -4.31
N VAL A 92 -3.46 11.07 -3.38
CA VAL A 92 -2.93 12.11 -2.48
C VAL A 92 -1.83 11.57 -1.55
N SER A 93 -1.99 10.35 -1.07
CA SER A 93 -1.02 9.66 -0.21
C SER A 93 -1.19 8.14 -0.34
N PRO A 94 -0.67 7.52 -1.43
CA PRO A 94 -0.66 6.07 -1.53
C PRO A 94 0.21 5.46 -0.42
N LEU A 95 -0.11 4.24 0.01
CA LEU A 95 0.69 3.55 1.04
C LEU A 95 2.11 3.28 0.54
N LEU A 96 2.21 2.82 -0.69
CA LEU A 96 3.47 2.44 -1.31
C LEU A 96 3.34 2.55 -2.83
N VAL A 97 4.43 2.93 -3.50
CA VAL A 97 4.54 2.91 -4.96
C VAL A 97 5.84 2.19 -5.30
N LEU A 98 5.74 1.11 -6.08
CA LEU A 98 6.88 0.36 -6.60
C LEU A 98 6.90 0.47 -8.12
N SER A 99 8.10 0.44 -8.72
CA SER A 99 8.20 0.14 -10.14
C SER A 99 7.71 -1.29 -10.43
N GLY A 100 7.31 -1.56 -11.67
CA GLY A 100 6.90 -2.92 -12.05
C GLY A 100 8.03 -3.94 -11.89
N LEU A 101 9.28 -3.53 -12.14
CA LEU A 101 10.45 -4.38 -11.91
C LEU A 101 10.64 -4.71 -10.42
N GLU A 102 10.58 -3.71 -9.55
CA GLU A 102 10.66 -3.93 -8.10
C GLU A 102 9.55 -4.86 -7.62
N TYR A 103 8.30 -4.64 -8.05
CA TYR A 103 7.19 -5.52 -7.69
C TYR A 103 7.37 -6.96 -8.21
N SER A 104 7.93 -7.13 -9.41
CA SER A 104 8.13 -8.47 -10.00
C SER A 104 9.24 -9.28 -9.33
N THR A 105 10.14 -8.61 -8.60
CA THR A 105 11.35 -9.22 -8.01
C THR A 105 11.33 -9.27 -6.49
N ILE A 106 10.49 -8.46 -5.83
CA ILE A 106 10.33 -8.46 -4.38
C ILE A 106 9.67 -9.77 -3.91
N THR A 107 10.11 -10.28 -2.77
CA THR A 107 9.44 -11.42 -2.14
C THR A 107 8.12 -10.98 -1.51
N PHE A 108 7.18 -11.90 -1.30
CA PHE A 108 5.96 -11.58 -0.58
C PHE A 108 6.23 -11.12 0.87
N GLY A 109 7.26 -11.69 1.53
CA GLY A 109 7.65 -11.30 2.89
C GLY A 109 8.10 -9.84 2.96
N ASP A 110 9.02 -9.43 2.09
CA ASP A 110 9.50 -8.04 2.06
C ASP A 110 8.39 -7.06 1.66
N LEU A 111 7.51 -7.47 0.74
CA LEU A 111 6.36 -6.66 0.36
C LEU A 111 5.39 -6.49 1.54
N HIS A 112 5.11 -7.57 2.25
CA HIS A 112 4.27 -7.57 3.44
C HIS A 112 4.84 -6.64 4.52
N GLU A 113 6.13 -6.73 4.81
CA GLU A 113 6.80 -5.83 5.76
C GLU A 113 6.69 -4.36 5.34
N ARG A 114 6.98 -4.01 4.08
CA ARG A 114 6.86 -2.63 3.59
C ARG A 114 5.44 -2.08 3.69
N ILE A 115 4.42 -2.91 3.41
CA ILE A 115 3.02 -2.50 3.54
C ILE A 115 2.66 -2.29 5.01
N CYS A 116 3.07 -3.20 5.89
CA CYS A 116 2.86 -3.07 7.33
C CYS A 116 3.56 -1.84 7.91
N ASP A 117 4.80 -1.56 7.50
CA ASP A 117 5.55 -0.38 7.90
C ASP A 117 4.84 0.92 7.45
N ALA A 118 4.36 0.95 6.20
CA ALA A 118 3.58 2.08 5.69
C ALA A 118 2.26 2.29 6.45
N LEU A 119 1.59 1.21 6.87
CA LEU A 119 0.36 1.27 7.69
C LEU A 119 0.65 1.71 9.12
N ARG A 120 1.78 1.29 9.69
CA ARG A 120 2.23 1.69 11.02
C ARG A 120 2.52 3.18 11.06
N GLY A 121 3.16 3.72 10.02
CA GLY A 121 3.61 5.10 9.97
C GLY A 121 4.67 5.34 11.05
N ASP A 122 4.57 6.47 11.75
CA ASP A 122 5.52 6.85 12.81
C ASP A 122 5.25 6.20 14.18
N ARG A 123 4.30 5.26 14.26
CA ARG A 123 3.99 4.56 15.52
C ARG A 123 5.10 3.56 15.86
N PRO A 124 5.44 3.38 17.14
CA PRO A 124 6.45 2.39 17.53
C PRO A 124 5.95 0.99 17.19
N ARG A 125 6.87 0.12 16.74
CA ARG A 125 6.57 -1.28 16.45
C ARG A 125 6.22 -2.07 17.71
N LEU A 126 5.20 -2.91 17.62
CA LEU A 126 4.92 -3.92 18.65
C LEU A 126 6.04 -4.98 18.70
N VAL A 127 6.62 -5.21 19.88
CA VAL A 127 7.69 -6.20 20.08
C VAL A 127 7.23 -7.46 20.80
N ALA A 128 6.17 -7.37 21.62
CA ALA A 128 5.62 -8.52 22.32
C ALA A 128 4.18 -8.27 22.79
N GLU A 129 3.40 -9.35 22.89
CA GLU A 129 2.13 -9.40 23.62
C GLU A 129 2.24 -10.39 24.79
N SER A 130 1.56 -10.09 25.90
CA SER A 130 1.48 -10.99 27.07
C SER A 130 0.08 -10.98 27.66
N LEU A 131 -0.44 -12.16 28.04
CA LEU A 131 -1.74 -12.31 28.69
C LEU A 131 -1.56 -12.46 30.19
N GLY A 132 -2.10 -11.51 30.96
CA GLY A 132 -2.08 -11.53 32.41
C GLY A 132 -3.04 -12.57 33.01
N PRO A 133 -2.85 -12.96 34.29
CA PRO A 133 -3.75 -13.88 35.00
C PRO A 133 -5.16 -13.29 35.22
N ASP A 134 -5.31 -11.98 35.08
CA ASP A 134 -6.58 -11.24 35.09
C ASP A 134 -7.27 -11.22 33.72
N GLY A 135 -6.68 -11.86 32.71
CA GLY A 135 -7.18 -11.86 31.33
C GLY A 135 -6.87 -10.60 30.54
N ARG A 136 -6.10 -9.65 31.09
CA ARG A 136 -5.71 -8.44 30.36
C ARG A 136 -4.55 -8.73 29.41
N LEU A 137 -4.69 -8.27 28.17
CA LEU A 137 -3.61 -8.32 27.19
C LEU A 137 -2.72 -7.10 27.37
N ARG A 138 -1.42 -7.31 27.51
CA ARG A 138 -0.43 -6.24 27.59
C ARG A 138 0.43 -6.25 26.34
N LEU A 139 0.41 -5.15 25.62
CA LEU A 139 1.23 -4.88 24.45
C LEU A 139 2.49 -4.10 24.86
N LEU A 140 3.65 -4.53 24.37
CA LEU A 140 4.94 -3.90 24.59
C LEU A 140 5.49 -3.40 23.26
N PHE A 141 5.89 -2.13 23.22
CA PHE A 141 6.39 -1.47 22.02
C PHE A 141 7.89 -1.22 22.10
N GLU A 142 8.52 -1.03 20.94
CA GLU A 142 9.97 -0.85 20.82
C GLU A 142 10.50 0.40 21.53
N ASP A 143 9.66 1.42 21.71
CA ASP A 143 9.98 2.65 22.45
C ASP A 143 9.90 2.47 23.97
N GLY A 144 9.57 1.25 24.44
CA GLY A 144 9.39 0.91 25.84
C GLY A 144 8.00 1.27 26.39
N SER A 145 7.10 1.82 25.57
CA SER A 145 5.73 2.05 25.97
C SER A 145 4.95 0.74 26.12
N VAL A 146 3.93 0.77 26.97
CA VAL A 146 3.09 -0.38 27.30
C VAL A 146 1.63 0.02 27.23
N GLN A 147 0.81 -0.82 26.60
CA GLN A 147 -0.65 -0.64 26.56
C GLN A 147 -1.36 -1.88 27.09
N ASP A 148 -2.28 -1.69 28.02
CA ASP A 148 -3.17 -2.76 28.51
C ASP A 148 -4.51 -2.69 27.74
N ILE A 149 -4.91 -3.82 27.16
CA ILE A 149 -6.14 -3.97 26.39
C ILE A 149 -6.99 -5.06 27.07
N GLU A 150 -8.29 -4.79 27.24
CA GLU A 150 -9.22 -5.81 27.73
C GLU A 150 -9.42 -6.89 26.65
N SER A 151 -9.20 -8.16 27.00
CA SER A 151 -9.49 -9.26 26.08
C SER A 151 -11.01 -9.37 25.89
N GLY A 152 -11.55 -8.91 24.75
CA GLY A 152 -12.93 -9.22 24.37
C GLY A 152 -13.83 -8.09 23.85
N GLN A 153 -13.35 -6.86 23.66
CA GLN A 153 -14.15 -5.86 22.94
C GLN A 153 -13.65 -5.68 21.49
N PRO A 154 -14.51 -5.90 20.46
CA PRO A 154 -14.16 -5.54 19.09
C PRO A 154 -14.04 -4.01 19.00
N SER A 155 -12.85 -3.55 18.63
CA SER A 155 -12.57 -2.17 18.24
C SER A 155 -13.37 -1.83 16.97
N GLY A 156 -14.63 -1.42 17.15
CA GLY A 156 -15.56 -1.19 16.05
C GLY A 156 -16.82 -0.46 16.48
N ARG A 157 -16.69 0.67 17.21
CA ARG A 157 -17.81 1.60 17.39
C ARG A 157 -17.38 2.98 16.88
N ALA A 158 -17.80 3.29 15.65
CA ALA A 158 -17.74 4.67 15.14
C ALA A 158 -18.66 5.57 16.00
N PRO A 159 -18.24 6.80 16.33
CA PRO A 159 -19.12 7.75 16.99
C PRO A 159 -20.23 8.17 16.01
N SER A 160 -21.46 8.09 16.51
CA SER A 160 -22.70 8.58 15.90
C SER A 160 -22.79 10.10 15.89
#